data_AF-A0A5M9WU83-F1
#
_entry.id   AF-A0A5M9WU83-F1
#
_cell.length_a   1.000
_cell.length_b   1.000
_cell.length_c   1.000
_cell.angle_alpha   90.00
_cell.angle_beta   90.00
_cell.angle_gamma   90.00
#
_symmetry.space_group_name_H-M   'P 1'
#
loop_
_entity.id
_entity.type
_entity.pdbx_description
1 polymer ?
#
loop_
_entity_poly.entity_id
_entity_poly.type
_entity_poly.pdbx_seq_one_letter_code
_entity_poly.pdbx_strand_id
1 'polypeptide(L)'
;MFVADAVVIATPAYAAADMLAHDHKSIAEHLRSIPYASVMNVVLAYREQDVGVSLNSSGFVVPRKEERKITACTWTSCKWEHTAPAILFLISHIDTCFRILACRLHF
;
A
#
# COMPACT_ATOMS: atom_id res chain seq x y z
N MET A 1 -17.00 -16.27 -25.77
CA MET A 1 -17.52 -14.91 -25.94
C MET A 1 -18.61 -14.71 -24.92
N PHE A 2 -18.50 -13.70 -24.07
CA PHE A 2 -19.50 -13.40 -23.05
C PHE A 2 -20.46 -12.34 -23.59
N VAL A 3 -21.75 -12.44 -23.23
CA VAL A 3 -22.80 -11.49 -23.62
C VAL A 3 -23.47 -11.01 -22.34
N ALA A 4 -23.73 -9.71 -22.25
CA ALA A 4 -24.41 -9.09 -21.13
C ALA A 4 -25.17 -7.85 -21.62
N ASP A 5 -26.30 -7.53 -20.97
CA ASP A 5 -27.06 -6.31 -21.26
C ASP A 5 -26.36 -5.05 -20.73
N ALA A 6 -25.52 -5.20 -19.68
CA ALA A 6 -24.71 -4.14 -19.10
C ALA A 6 -23.43 -4.70 -18.44
N VAL A 7 -22.41 -3.84 -18.28
CA VAL A 7 -21.12 -4.20 -17.66
C VAL A 7 -20.74 -3.16 -16.60
N VAL A 8 -20.31 -3.61 -15.42
CA VAL A 8 -19.70 -2.78 -14.38
C VAL A 8 -18.19 -3.02 -14.36
N ILE A 9 -17.41 -1.97 -14.62
CA ILE A 9 -15.94 -2.03 -14.61
C ILE A 9 -15.45 -1.60 -13.22
N ALA A 10 -14.99 -2.56 -12.42
CA ALA A 10 -14.44 -2.33 -11.08
C ALA A 10 -12.90 -2.46 -11.02
N THR A 11 -12.23 -2.38 -12.17
CA THR A 11 -10.76 -2.41 -12.26
C THR A 11 -10.16 -1.05 -11.86
N PRO A 12 -8.85 -0.99 -11.58
CA PRO A 12 -8.14 0.28 -11.47
C PRO A 12 -8.37 1.19 -12.69
N ALA A 13 -8.32 2.50 -12.49
CA ALA A 13 -8.68 3.47 -13.52
C ALA A 13 -7.82 3.36 -14.79
N TYR A 14 -6.52 3.11 -14.65
CA TYR A 14 -5.63 2.91 -15.80
C TYR A 14 -6.01 1.68 -16.65
N ALA A 15 -6.42 0.59 -16.00
CA ALA A 15 -6.85 -0.62 -16.70
C ALA A 15 -8.21 -0.42 -17.38
N ALA A 16 -9.14 0.26 -16.71
CA ALA A 16 -10.43 0.63 -17.30
C ALA A 16 -10.24 1.55 -18.51
N ALA A 17 -9.27 2.47 -18.45
CA ALA A 17 -8.93 3.34 -19.57
C ALA A 17 -8.45 2.54 -20.78
N ASP A 18 -7.62 1.52 -20.58
CA ASP A 18 -7.12 0.67 -21.67
C ASP A 18 -8.25 -0.14 -22.32
N MET A 19 -9.21 -0.63 -21.54
CA MET A 19 -10.38 -1.34 -22.05
C MET A 19 -11.29 -0.44 -22.89
N LEU A 20 -11.43 0.84 -22.52
CA LEU A 20 -12.33 1.80 -23.16
C LEU A 20 -11.64 2.68 -24.23
N ALA A 21 -10.33 2.54 -24.40
CA ALA A 21 -9.52 3.45 -25.23
C ALA A 21 -9.96 3.50 -26.69
N HIS A 22 -10.46 2.38 -27.22
CA HIS A 22 -10.86 2.27 -28.62
C HIS A 22 -12.18 3.00 -28.90
N ASP A 23 -13.22 2.71 -28.10
CA ASP A 23 -14.58 3.19 -28.36
C ASP A 23 -14.88 4.53 -27.64
N HIS A 24 -14.15 4.85 -26.56
CA HIS A 24 -14.47 5.97 -25.66
C HIS A 24 -13.22 6.75 -25.21
N LYS A 25 -12.50 7.33 -26.18
CA LYS A 25 -11.24 8.05 -25.96
C LYS A 25 -11.29 9.11 -24.85
N SER A 26 -12.30 9.99 -24.85
CA SER A 26 -12.41 11.05 -23.83
C SER A 26 -12.60 10.49 -22.41
N ILE A 27 -13.32 9.38 -22.26
CA ILE A 27 -13.48 8.70 -20.97
C ILE A 27 -12.14 8.09 -20.54
N ALA A 28 -11.44 7.43 -21.46
CA ALA A 28 -10.12 6.86 -21.19
C ALA A 28 -9.09 7.91 -20.76
N GLU A 29 -9.11 9.11 -21.37
CA GLU A 29 -8.24 10.22 -20.99
C GLU A 29 -8.52 10.72 -19.56
N HIS A 30 -9.78 10.88 -19.18
CA HIS A 30 -10.14 11.24 -17.80
C HIS A 30 -9.72 10.16 -16.80
N LEU A 31 -9.94 8.89 -17.11
CA LEU A 31 -9.52 7.77 -16.25
C LEU A 31 -7.99 7.73 -16.06
N ARG A 32 -7.22 8.03 -17.11
CA ARG A 32 -5.74 8.10 -17.04
C ARG A 32 -5.23 9.28 -16.20
N SER A 33 -6.01 10.35 -16.07
CA SER A 33 -5.61 11.49 -15.24
C SER A 33 -5.71 11.25 -13.73
N ILE A 34 -6.31 10.13 -13.30
CA ILE A 34 -6.44 9.80 -11.88
C ILE A 34 -5.06 9.42 -11.33
N PRO A 35 -4.51 10.17 -10.35
CA PRO A 35 -3.18 9.90 -9.83
C PRO A 35 -3.17 8.67 -8.92
N TYR A 36 -2.11 7.88 -9.02
CA TYR A 36 -1.83 6.76 -8.13
C TYR A 36 -0.51 7.00 -7.41
N ALA A 37 -0.48 6.77 -6.10
CA ALA A 37 0.75 6.75 -5.32
C ALA A 37 1.22 5.30 -5.15
N SER A 38 2.54 5.08 -5.23
CA SER A 38 3.13 3.78 -4.92
C SER A 38 3.35 3.66 -3.41
N VAL A 39 3.14 2.47 -2.86
CA VAL A 39 3.33 2.21 -1.43
C VAL A 39 4.09 0.90 -1.26
N MET A 40 5.13 0.93 -0.43
CA MET A 40 5.84 -0.26 0.02
C MET A 40 5.41 -0.61 1.44
N ASN A 41 5.10 -1.88 1.67
CA ASN A 41 4.79 -2.43 2.98
C ASN A 41 5.88 -3.43 3.38
N VAL A 42 6.48 -3.23 4.55
CA VAL A 42 7.52 -4.10 5.13
C VAL A 42 6.98 -4.67 6.43
N VAL A 43 6.96 -5.99 6.54
CA VAL A 43 6.53 -6.70 7.74
C VAL A 43 7.76 -7.16 8.52
N LEU A 44 7.85 -6.77 9.79
CA LEU A 44 8.90 -7.17 10.71
C LEU A 44 8.29 -7.93 11.89
N ALA A 45 8.80 -9.12 12.18
CA ALA A 45 8.33 -9.96 13.28
C ALA A 45 9.43 -10.08 14.34
N TYR A 46 9.08 -9.84 15.59
CA TYR A 46 9.97 -9.96 16.75
C TYR A 46 9.31 -10.81 17.83
N ARG A 47 10.12 -11.53 18.61
CA ARG A 47 9.63 -12.13 19.86
C ARG A 47 9.32 -11.00 20.84
N GLU A 48 8.28 -11.18 21.65
CA GLU A 48 7.84 -10.17 22.60
C GLU A 48 8.96 -9.73 23.55
N GLN A 49 9.71 -10.69 24.10
CA GLN A 49 10.85 -10.45 24.97
C GLN A 49 12.01 -9.66 24.34
N ASP A 50 12.10 -9.62 23.01
CA ASP A 50 13.15 -8.89 22.29
C ASP A 50 12.75 -7.43 22.02
N VAL A 51 11.48 -7.09 22.23
CA VAL A 51 10.95 -5.73 22.05
C VAL A 51 10.98 -5.03 23.41
N GLY A 52 12.01 -4.22 23.63
CA GLY A 52 12.24 -3.50 24.90
C GLY A 52 11.26 -2.37 25.23
N VAL A 53 10.06 -2.37 24.64
CA VAL A 53 9.02 -1.36 24.84
C VAL A 53 7.65 -2.02 24.97
N SER A 54 6.82 -1.54 25.92
CA SER A 54 5.42 -1.98 26.03
C SER A 54 4.60 -1.37 24.90
N LEU A 55 3.99 -2.21 24.08
CA LEU A 55 3.22 -1.82 22.90
C LEU A 55 1.71 -1.75 23.21
N ASN A 56 1.29 -0.77 24.01
CA ASN A 56 -0.15 -0.53 24.29
C ASN A 56 -0.79 0.43 23.27
N SER A 57 -0.46 0.30 21.99
CA SER A 57 -1.03 1.14 20.93
C SER A 57 -1.20 0.36 19.62
N SER A 58 -1.92 0.95 18.66
CA SER A 58 -2.07 0.36 17.33
C SER A 58 -0.93 0.73 16.37
N GLY A 59 -0.01 1.63 16.76
CA GLY A 59 1.06 2.13 15.92
C GLY A 59 1.13 3.66 15.87
N PHE A 60 1.79 4.21 14.85
CA PHE A 60 1.99 5.65 14.66
C PHE A 60 2.05 6.05 13.18
N VAL A 61 1.84 7.35 12.93
CA VAL A 61 2.07 7.99 11.62
C VAL A 61 3.23 8.96 11.74
N VAL A 62 3.95 9.16 10.62
CA VAL A 62 5.08 10.10 10.57
C VAL A 62 4.70 11.29 9.70
N PRO A 63 4.62 12.50 10.26
CA PRO A 63 4.38 13.71 9.49
C PRO A 63 5.47 13.93 8.42
N ARG A 64 5.08 14.45 7.25
CA ARG A 64 6.01 14.69 6.14
C ARG A 64 7.20 15.60 6.52
N LYS A 65 6.99 16.55 7.44
CA LYS A 65 8.03 17.47 7.94
C LYS A 65 9.18 16.76 8.68
N GLU A 66 8.98 15.52 9.12
CA GLU A 66 10.01 14.75 9.82
C GLU A 66 11.04 14.13 8.87
N GLU A 67 10.86 14.27 7.56
CA GLU A 67 11.77 13.82 6.50
C GLU A 67 12.24 12.36 6.64
N ARG A 68 11.32 11.49 7.09
CA ARG A 68 11.59 10.05 7.26
C ARG A 68 11.18 9.25 6.04
N LYS A 69 11.88 8.13 5.84
CA LYS A 69 11.57 7.10 4.83
C LYS A 69 10.43 6.14 5.24
N ILE A 70 9.69 6.46 6.29
CA ILE A 70 8.50 5.70 6.68
C ILE A 70 7.37 6.71 6.85
N THR A 71 6.16 6.33 6.48
CA THR A 71 4.98 7.17 6.60
C THR A 71 4.09 6.72 7.75
N ALA A 72 4.11 5.42 8.07
CA ALA A 72 3.40 4.87 9.20
C ALA A 72 4.03 3.54 9.65
N CYS A 73 3.76 3.19 10.90
CA CYS A 73 4.00 1.86 11.44
C CYS A 73 2.75 1.41 12.17
N THR A 74 2.25 0.22 11.86
CA THR A 74 1.10 -0.42 12.51
C THR A 74 1.58 -1.63 13.30
N TRP A 75 1.15 -1.74 14.55
CA TRP A 75 1.44 -2.87 15.43
C TRP A 75 0.28 -3.85 15.31
N THR A 76 0.42 -4.77 14.36
CA THR A 76 -0.68 -5.62 13.89
C THR A 76 -1.16 -6.57 14.97
N SER A 77 -0.22 -7.20 15.71
CA SER A 77 -0.54 -8.09 16.82
C SER A 77 -1.20 -7.38 18.00
N CYS A 78 -0.87 -6.10 18.24
CA CYS A 78 -1.51 -5.28 19.28
C CYS A 78 -2.92 -4.83 18.88
N LYS A 79 -3.15 -4.59 17.59
CA LYS A 79 -4.47 -4.22 17.06
C LYS A 79 -5.40 -5.42 16.89
N TRP A 80 -4.82 -6.57 16.53
CA TRP A 80 -5.52 -7.80 16.21
C TRP A 80 -4.77 -8.98 16.83
N GLU A 81 -5.08 -9.29 18.10
CA GLU A 81 -4.37 -10.28 18.92
C GLU A 81 -4.29 -11.68 18.27
N HIS A 82 -5.25 -12.03 17.43
CA HIS A 82 -5.30 -13.32 16.72
C HIS A 82 -4.34 -13.44 15.52
N THR A 83 -3.68 -12.37 15.11
CA THR A 83 -2.87 -12.36 13.88
C THR A 83 -1.48 -12.98 14.06
N ALA A 84 -0.91 -12.94 15.26
CA ALA A 84 0.36 -13.58 15.57
C ALA A 84 0.56 -13.75 17.08
N PRO A 85 1.20 -14.84 17.53
CA PRO A 85 1.67 -14.98 18.92
C PRO A 85 2.94 -14.16 19.21
N ALA A 86 3.57 -13.61 18.18
CA ALA A 86 4.75 -12.75 18.23
C ALA A 86 4.37 -11.29 17.91
N ILE A 87 5.23 -10.33 18.24
CA ILE A 87 4.99 -8.93 17.91
C ILE A 87 5.21 -8.71 16.41
N LEU A 88 4.16 -8.24 15.73
CA LEU A 88 4.17 -7.97 14.29
C LEU A 88 4.07 -6.48 13.99
N PHE A 89 5.13 -5.91 13.43
CA PHE A 89 5.17 -4.55 12.92
C PHE A 89 4.95 -4.54 11.42
N LEU A 90 4.01 -3.73 10.96
CA LEU A 90 3.82 -3.40 9.55
C LEU A 90 4.27 -1.95 9.34
N ILE A 91 5.35 -1.76 8.61
CA ILE A 91 5.88 -0.44 8.28
C ILE A 91 5.50 -0.12 6.84
N SER A 92 4.90 1.05 6.64
CA SER A 92 4.51 1.53 5.31
C SER A 92 5.34 2.75 4.92
N HIS A 93 5.71 2.81 3.64
CA HIS A 93 6.30 3.98 3.01
C HIS A 93 5.55 4.31 1.73
N ILE A 94 4.99 5.52 1.65
CA ILE A 94 4.42 6.05 0.42
C ILE A 94 5.55 6.67 -0.39
N ASP A 95 5.91 6.05 -1.50
CA ASP A 95 6.81 6.67 -2.46
C ASP A 95 5.99 7.52 -3.44
N THR A 96 6.12 8.84 -3.30
CA THR A 96 5.46 9.80 -4.20
C THR A 96 6.29 10.09 -5.45
N CYS A 97 7.52 9.57 -5.54
CA CYS A 97 8.44 9.79 -6.64
C CYS A 97 9.07 8.46 -7.05
N PHE A 98 8.65 7.88 -8.17
CA PHE A 98 9.14 6.65 -8.81
C PHE A 98 10.69 6.62 -8.95
N ARG A 99 11.42 6.40 -7.85
CA ARG A 99 12.88 6.52 -7.79
C ARG A 99 13.48 5.69 -6.65
N ILE A 100 12.85 4.58 -6.30
CA ILE A 100 13.55 3.45 -5.68
C ILE A 100 13.96 2.49 -6.81
N LEU A 101 15.13 2.83 -7.37
CA LEU A 101 16.09 1.87 -7.88
C LEU A 101 16.01 0.59 -7.05
N ALA A 102 15.80 -0.56 -7.70
CA ALA A 102 15.82 -1.88 -7.10
C ALA A 102 16.72 -1.92 -5.86
N CYS A 103 16.12 -2.06 -4.68
CA CYS A 103 16.83 -2.45 -3.47
C CYS A 103 17.48 -3.80 -3.79
N ARG A 104 18.74 -3.74 -4.22
CA ARG A 104 19.64 -4.86 -4.39
C ARG A 104 19.92 -5.39 -2.99
N LEU A 105 18.97 -6.12 -2.44
CA LEU A 105 19.14 -6.95 -1.25
C LEU A 105 20.13 -8.06 -1.65
N HIS A 106 21.42 -7.81 -1.43
CA HIS A 106 22.35 -8.91 -1.22
C HIS A 106 22.09 -9.38 0.21
N PHE A 107 21.57 -10.61 0.31
CA PHE A 107 21.74 -11.42 1.50
C PHE A 107 23.24 -11.71 1.72
#